data_AF-A0A8B6E3Y1-F1
#
_entry.id   AF-A0A8B6E3Y1-F1
#
_cell.length_a   1.000
_cell.length_b   1.000
_cell.length_c   1.000
_cell.angle_alpha   90.00
_cell.angle_beta   90.00
_cell.angle_gamma   90.00
#
_symmetry.space_group_name_H-M   'P 1'
#
loop_
_entity.id
_entity.type
_entity.pdbx_description
1 polymer ?
#
loop_
_entity_poly.entity_id
_entity_poly.type
_entity_poly.pdbx_seq_one_letter_code
_entity_poly.pdbx_strand_id
1 'polypeptide(L)'
;MDTKPIETYQVHEYLRSKLCSLYENDCIFDKFECSWSGDDRNIMTGSYNNFFRMFDRESKRDNTLEASRENMKPRTILKPRKVCTGGKRKKEEISVDCLDFNKKILHTAWHPNENILAVAATNNLYIFQSKD
;
A
#
# COMPACT_ATOMS: atom_id res chain seq x y z
N MET A 1 -16.26 -13.12 25.14
CA MET A 1 -15.38 -12.29 24.27
C MET A 1 -15.99 -12.31 22.89
N ASP A 2 -16.11 -11.15 22.25
CA ASP A 2 -16.53 -11.10 20.85
C ASP A 2 -15.53 -11.88 19.99
N THR A 3 -16.06 -12.70 19.08
CA THR A 3 -15.27 -13.60 18.22
C THR A 3 -14.84 -12.96 16.90
N LYS A 4 -15.19 -11.69 16.70
CA LYS A 4 -15.00 -10.95 15.45
C LYS A 4 -14.09 -9.74 15.66
N PRO A 5 -13.30 -9.36 14.64
CA PRO A 5 -12.49 -8.15 14.70
C PRO A 5 -13.36 -6.89 14.78
N ILE A 6 -12.85 -5.85 15.43
CA ILE A 6 -13.53 -4.54 15.56
C ILE A 6 -13.56 -3.82 14.22
N GLU A 7 -12.46 -3.85 13.47
CA GLU A 7 -12.31 -3.20 12.17
C GLU A 7 -11.63 -4.15 11.17
N THR A 8 -11.97 -4.04 9.89
CA THR A 8 -11.38 -4.86 8.82
C THR A 8 -11.17 -3.99 7.60
N TYR A 9 -9.95 -3.99 7.07
CA TYR A 9 -9.52 -3.17 5.94
C TYR A 9 -9.05 -4.08 4.81
N GLN A 10 -9.63 -3.91 3.62
CA GLN A 10 -9.25 -4.70 2.45
C GLN A 10 -8.05 -4.04 1.74
N VAL A 11 -6.87 -4.67 1.85
CA VAL A 11 -5.62 -4.11 1.29
C VAL A 11 -5.57 -4.23 -0.23
N HIS A 12 -5.94 -5.39 -0.75
CA HIS A 12 -5.67 -5.78 -2.14
C HIS A 12 -6.83 -6.59 -2.73
N GLU A 13 -8.07 -6.13 -2.51
CA GLU A 13 -9.30 -6.78 -3.01
C GLU A 13 -9.26 -6.99 -4.54
N TYR A 14 -8.57 -6.10 -5.26
CA TYR A 14 -8.38 -6.22 -6.72
C TYR A 14 -7.62 -7.49 -7.14
N LEU A 15 -6.88 -8.15 -6.23
CA LEU A 15 -6.17 -9.41 -6.49
C LEU A 15 -7.03 -10.66 -6.27
N ARG A 16 -8.27 -10.52 -5.79
CA ARG A 16 -9.13 -11.67 -5.48
C ARG A 16 -9.32 -12.60 -6.68
N SER A 17 -9.40 -12.06 -7.90
CA SER A 17 -9.50 -12.86 -9.14
C SER A 17 -8.16 -13.47 -9.59
N LYS A 18 -7.04 -13.10 -8.97
CA LYS A 18 -5.68 -13.53 -9.30
C LYS A 18 -5.10 -14.54 -8.30
N LEU A 19 -5.89 -15.02 -7.34
CA LEU A 19 -5.42 -15.92 -6.29
C LEU A 19 -4.75 -17.19 -6.82
N CYS A 20 -5.27 -17.81 -7.90
CA CYS A 20 -4.62 -18.99 -8.50
C CYS A 20 -3.20 -18.65 -9.00
N SER A 21 -3.05 -17.52 -9.70
CA SER A 21 -1.74 -17.08 -10.20
C SER A 21 -0.80 -16.67 -9.05
N LEU A 22 -1.32 -16.06 -7.98
CA LEU A 22 -0.52 -15.74 -6.79
C LEU A 22 -0.04 -16.99 -6.05
N TYR A 23 -0.84 -18.06 -6.05
CA TYR A 23 -0.46 -19.36 -5.49
C TYR A 23 0.62 -20.04 -6.33
N GLU A 24 0.45 -20.08 -7.65
CA GLU A 24 1.44 -20.69 -8.57
C GLU A 24 2.82 -20.01 -8.52
N ASN A 25 2.85 -18.71 -8.22
CA ASN A 25 4.09 -17.92 -8.12
C ASN A 25 4.57 -17.70 -6.67
N ASP A 26 4.05 -18.44 -5.70
CA ASP A 26 4.34 -18.34 -4.26
C ASP A 26 4.10 -16.94 -3.62
N CYS A 27 3.61 -15.98 -4.38
CA CYS A 27 3.34 -14.61 -3.92
C CYS A 27 2.28 -14.59 -2.81
N ILE A 28 1.37 -15.56 -2.78
CA ILE A 28 0.35 -15.67 -1.72
C ILE A 28 0.97 -15.89 -0.32
N PHE A 29 2.22 -16.36 -0.25
CA PHE A 29 2.94 -16.58 1.00
C PHE A 29 3.76 -15.37 1.47
N ASP A 30 3.76 -14.27 0.71
CA ASP A 30 4.43 -13.04 1.10
C ASP A 30 3.85 -12.48 2.40
N LYS A 31 4.74 -12.10 3.31
CA LYS A 31 4.38 -11.57 4.64
C LYS A 31 4.52 -10.06 4.64
N PHE A 32 3.39 -9.38 4.53
CA PHE A 32 3.31 -7.93 4.61
C PHE A 32 3.22 -7.50 6.08
N GLU A 33 4.11 -6.60 6.49
CA GLU A 33 4.01 -5.93 7.77
C GLU A 33 3.00 -4.78 7.71
N CYS A 34 2.41 -4.47 8.86
CA CYS A 34 1.61 -3.28 9.05
C CYS A 34 2.15 -2.46 10.23
N SER A 35 1.99 -1.14 10.14
CA SER A 35 2.45 -0.18 11.14
C SER A 35 1.36 0.83 11.47
N TRP A 36 1.32 1.25 12.72
CA TRP A 36 0.39 2.25 13.23
C TRP A 36 1.03 3.63 13.26
N SER A 37 0.24 4.67 13.03
CA SER A 37 0.66 6.02 13.39
C SER A 37 0.77 6.16 14.90
N GLY A 38 1.58 7.11 15.37
CA GLY A 38 1.79 7.35 16.80
C GLY A 38 0.53 7.67 17.62
N ASP A 39 -0.51 8.18 16.95
CA ASP A 39 -1.81 8.51 17.53
C ASP A 39 -2.88 7.42 17.31
N ASP A 40 -2.48 6.25 16.80
CA ASP A 40 -3.34 5.12 16.43
C ASP A 40 -4.47 5.44 15.44
N ARG A 41 -4.48 6.62 14.81
CA ARG A 41 -5.54 7.02 13.87
C ARG A 41 -5.39 6.42 12.48
N ASN A 42 -4.16 6.16 12.07
CA ASN A 42 -3.84 5.68 10.75
C ASN A 42 -3.10 4.35 10.80
N ILE A 43 -3.39 3.50 9.82
CA ILE A 43 -2.74 2.21 9.64
C ILE A 43 -2.07 2.21 8.27
N MET A 44 -0.84 1.72 8.20
CA MET A 44 -0.10 1.56 6.97
C MET A 44 0.30 0.11 6.75
N THR A 45 0.31 -0.32 5.49
CA THR A 45 0.79 -1.65 5.09
C THR A 45 1.34 -1.59 3.67
N GLY A 46 2.28 -2.49 3.36
CA GLY A 46 2.77 -2.68 2.01
C GLY A 46 1.82 -3.46 1.10
N SER A 47 2.14 -3.48 -0.19
CA SER A 47 1.47 -4.20 -1.28
C SER A 47 2.46 -4.42 -2.44
N TYR A 48 1.99 -5.02 -3.54
CA TYR A 48 2.75 -5.21 -4.78
C TYR A 48 2.83 -3.92 -5.63
N ASN A 49 3.62 -3.97 -6.70
CA ASN A 49 3.92 -2.85 -7.59
C ASN A 49 4.51 -1.62 -6.91
N ASN A 50 5.31 -1.82 -5.86
CA ASN A 50 5.80 -0.78 -4.94
C ASN A 50 4.66 0.07 -4.35
N PHE A 51 3.47 -0.50 -4.21
CA PHE A 51 2.38 0.18 -3.55
C PHE A 51 2.42 -0.02 -2.04
N PHE A 52 2.06 1.03 -1.33
CA PHE A 52 1.71 0.95 0.07
C PHE A 52 0.35 1.61 0.27
N ARG A 53 -0.36 1.13 1.28
CA ARG A 53 -1.69 1.60 1.61
C ARG A 53 -1.71 2.28 2.95
N MET A 54 -2.53 3.31 3.02
CA MET A 54 -2.80 4.05 4.25
C MET A 54 -4.30 4.06 4.47
N PHE A 55 -4.72 3.75 5.69
CA PHE A 55 -6.10 3.71 6.12
C PHE A 55 -6.29 4.69 7.27
N ASP A 56 -7.25 5.59 7.13
CA ASP A 56 -7.70 6.47 8.19
C ASP A 56 -8.88 5.81 8.91
N ARG A 57 -8.73 5.58 10.22
CA ARG A 57 -9.74 4.89 11.02
C ARG A 57 -10.95 5.74 11.32
N GLU A 58 -10.80 7.07 11.42
CA GLU A 58 -11.90 7.99 11.71
C GLU A 58 -12.73 8.25 10.45
N SER A 59 -12.07 8.64 9.35
CA SER A 59 -12.79 8.97 8.11
C SER A 59 -13.15 7.76 7.24
N LYS A 60 -12.66 6.56 7.60
CA LYS A 60 -12.79 5.31 6.82
C LYS A 60 -12.33 5.45 5.36
N ARG A 61 -11.43 6.41 5.10
CA ARG A 61 -10.80 6.60 3.79
C ARG A 61 -9.52 5.80 3.71
N ASP A 62 -9.25 5.31 2.51
CA ASP A 62 -8.02 4.61 2.20
C ASP A 62 -7.34 5.22 0.97
N ASN A 63 -6.01 5.21 0.98
CA ASN A 63 -5.19 5.68 -0.12
C ASN A 63 -4.20 4.59 -0.51
N THR A 64 -3.99 4.44 -1.82
CA THR A 64 -2.86 3.68 -2.36
C THR A 64 -1.83 4.65 -2.90
N LEU A 65 -0.61 4.55 -2.41
CA LEU A 65 0.51 5.37 -2.84
C LEU A 65 1.60 4.45 -3.41
N GLU A 66 2.46 5.01 -4.26
CA GLU A 66 3.50 4.26 -4.97
C GLU A 66 4.87 4.78 -4.54
N ALA A 67 5.82 3.90 -4.21
CA ALA A 67 7.21 4.23 -3.93
C ALA A 67 8.08 3.97 -5.17
N SER A 68 8.33 5.00 -5.97
CA SER A 68 9.11 4.88 -7.22
C SER A 68 9.99 6.11 -7.43
N ARG A 69 11.25 5.88 -7.82
CA ARG A 69 12.23 6.95 -8.08
C ARG A 69 11.91 7.72 -9.36
N GLU A 70 11.39 7.04 -10.38
CA GLU A 70 11.04 7.65 -11.68
C GLU A 70 9.89 8.67 -11.54
N ASN A 71 9.02 8.44 -10.55
CA ASN A 71 7.84 9.26 -10.31
C ASN A 71 8.04 10.32 -9.20
N MET A 72 9.23 10.42 -8.60
CA MET A 72 9.47 11.28 -7.44
C MET A 72 10.69 12.18 -7.58
N LYS A 73 10.43 13.49 -7.72
CA LYS A 73 11.43 14.52 -7.41
C LYS A 73 11.37 14.83 -5.91
N PRO A 74 12.47 15.32 -5.29
CA PRO A 74 12.44 15.78 -3.89
C PRO A 74 11.25 16.71 -3.63
N ARG A 75 10.52 16.48 -2.53
CA ARG A 75 9.35 17.27 -2.09
C ARG A 75 8.12 17.20 -3.01
N THR A 76 8.02 16.20 -3.88
CA THR A 76 6.80 15.99 -4.69
C THR A 76 5.68 15.44 -3.82
N ILE A 77 4.47 16.00 -3.95
CA ILE A 77 3.27 15.48 -3.30
C ILE A 77 2.83 14.20 -4.01
N LEU A 78 2.63 13.13 -3.25
CA LEU A 78 2.19 11.85 -3.78
C LEU A 78 0.73 11.93 -4.22
N LYS A 79 0.44 11.35 -5.39
CA LYS A 79 -0.92 11.21 -5.89
C LYS A 79 -1.43 9.80 -5.63
N PRO A 80 -2.65 9.63 -5.09
CA PRO A 80 -3.26 8.33 -4.96
C PRO A 80 -3.35 7.59 -6.30
N ARG A 81 -2.99 6.30 -6.30
CA ARG A 81 -3.15 5.38 -7.43
C ARG A 81 -4.44 4.57 -7.26
N LYS A 82 -5.07 4.22 -8.38
CA LYS A 82 -6.23 3.32 -8.39
C LYS A 82 -5.94 2.12 -9.28
N VAL A 83 -6.21 0.93 -8.75
CA VAL A 83 -6.10 -0.33 -9.47
C VAL A 83 -7.49 -0.78 -9.89
N CYS A 84 -7.65 -1.13 -11.17
CA CYS A 84 -8.93 -1.53 -11.73
C CYS A 84 -8.89 -2.99 -12.19
N THR A 85 -10.00 -3.69 -11.94
CA THR A 85 -10.24 -5.08 -12.35
C THR A 85 -11.22 -5.09 -13.54
N GLY A 86 -10.71 -4.76 -14.73
CA GLY A 86 -11.49 -4.72 -15.99
C GLY A 86 -12.21 -3.40 -16.29
N GLY A 87 -12.59 -3.20 -17.56
CA GLY A 87 -13.34 -2.03 -18.05
C GLY A 87 -12.53 -0.99 -18.85
N LYS A 88 -13.20 0.09 -19.29
CA LYS A 88 -12.55 1.24 -19.97
C LYS A 88 -11.63 1.96 -18.98
N ARG A 89 -10.34 1.66 -19.07
CA ARG A 89 -9.27 2.28 -18.30
C ARG A 89 -9.29 3.81 -18.47
N LYS A 90 -9.42 4.55 -17.37
CA LYS A 90 -9.05 5.98 -17.37
C LYS A 90 -7.52 6.08 -17.45
N LYS A 91 -7.01 7.13 -18.09
CA LYS A 91 -5.57 7.31 -18.37
C LYS A 91 -4.68 7.18 -17.12
N GLU A 92 -5.20 7.48 -15.93
CA GLU A 92 -4.45 7.46 -14.66
C GLU A 92 -4.61 6.16 -13.84
N GLU A 93 -5.50 5.25 -14.25
CA GLU A 93 -5.74 3.97 -13.56
C GLU A 93 -4.76 2.89 -14.02
N ILE A 94 -4.45 1.95 -13.14
CA ILE A 94 -3.53 0.84 -13.39
C ILE A 94 -4.35 -0.44 -13.47
N SER A 95 -4.17 -1.21 -14.54
CA SER A 95 -4.83 -2.52 -14.65
C SER A 95 -4.20 -3.48 -13.66
N VAL A 96 -5.00 -4.34 -13.03
CA VAL A 96 -4.51 -5.45 -12.21
C VAL A 96 -3.52 -6.35 -12.96
N ASP A 97 -3.71 -6.51 -14.27
CA ASP A 97 -2.84 -7.31 -15.13
C ASP A 97 -1.47 -6.65 -15.40
N CYS A 98 -1.33 -5.36 -15.10
CA CYS A 98 -0.09 -4.60 -15.27
C CYS A 98 0.71 -4.47 -13.97
N LEU A 99 0.29 -5.12 -12.88
CA LEU A 99 1.01 -5.05 -11.61
C LEU A 99 2.27 -5.91 -11.65
N ASP A 100 3.35 -5.34 -11.14
CA ASP A 100 4.62 -6.04 -10.95
C ASP A 100 4.68 -6.68 -9.55
N PHE A 101 4.51 -8.00 -9.47
CA PHE A 101 4.50 -8.74 -8.20
C PHE A 101 5.89 -8.92 -7.58
N ASN A 102 6.98 -8.71 -8.34
CA ASN A 102 8.34 -8.72 -7.79
C ASN A 102 8.64 -7.44 -7.01
N LYS A 103 7.95 -6.35 -7.35
CA LYS A 103 8.00 -5.07 -6.64
C LYS A 103 7.07 -5.08 -5.44
N LYS A 104 7.50 -5.74 -4.37
CA LYS A 104 6.73 -5.82 -3.11
C LYS A 104 7.32 -4.93 -2.03
N ILE A 105 6.45 -4.22 -1.34
CA ILE A 105 6.78 -3.54 -0.08
C ILE A 105 6.38 -4.50 1.03
N LEU A 106 7.36 -5.12 1.68
CA LEU A 106 7.10 -6.04 2.80
C LEU A 106 7.29 -5.38 4.16
N HIS A 107 8.21 -4.41 4.21
CA HIS A 107 8.61 -3.73 5.46
C HIS A 107 8.29 -2.24 5.38
N THR A 108 7.59 -1.76 6.41
CA THR A 108 7.23 -0.36 6.59
C THR A 108 7.36 0.04 8.04
N ALA A 109 7.79 1.26 8.31
CA ALA A 109 7.82 1.81 9.66
C ALA A 109 7.20 3.20 9.67
N TRP A 110 6.47 3.50 10.74
CA TRP A 110 5.94 4.82 11.03
C TRP A 110 6.69 5.39 12.24
N HIS A 111 7.11 6.65 12.16
CA HIS A 111 7.71 7.32 13.31
C HIS A 111 6.69 7.49 14.46
N PRO A 112 7.07 7.20 15.73
CA PRO A 112 6.11 7.14 16.83
C PRO A 112 5.49 8.48 17.21
N ASN A 113 6.11 9.62 16.84
CA ASN A 113 5.67 10.95 17.26
C ASN A 113 5.47 11.93 16.11
N GLU A 114 5.87 11.58 14.88
CA GLU A 114 5.88 12.50 13.75
C GLU A 114 5.27 11.83 12.52
N ASN A 115 4.77 12.64 11.59
CA ASN A 115 4.20 12.18 10.32
C ASN A 115 5.31 11.84 9.31
N ILE A 116 6.21 10.95 9.71
CA ILE A 116 7.33 10.42 8.92
C ILE A 116 7.16 8.91 8.74
N LEU A 117 7.27 8.46 7.49
CA LEU A 117 7.15 7.06 7.07
C LEU A 117 8.44 6.60 6.41
N ALA A 118 8.87 5.40 6.76
CA ALA A 118 9.95 4.69 6.09
C ALA A 118 9.39 3.48 5.33
N VAL A 119 9.73 3.38 4.04
CA VAL A 119 9.23 2.34 3.14
C VAL A 119 10.39 1.68 2.41
N ALA A 120 10.60 0.39 2.67
CA ALA A 120 11.56 -0.41 1.93
C ALA A 120 10.92 -0.94 0.65
N ALA A 121 11.42 -0.51 -0.51
CA ALA A 121 10.91 -0.95 -1.81
C ALA A 121 12.09 -1.39 -2.69
N THR A 122 12.13 -2.69 -2.99
CA THR A 122 13.22 -3.34 -3.73
C THR A 122 14.59 -3.05 -3.09
N ASN A 123 15.41 -2.19 -3.70
CA ASN A 123 16.77 -1.86 -3.27
C ASN A 123 16.88 -0.44 -2.68
N ASN A 124 15.75 0.24 -2.46
CA ASN A 124 15.72 1.62 -2.00
C ASN A 124 14.94 1.72 -0.69
N LEU A 125 15.38 2.64 0.18
CA LEU A 125 14.64 3.10 1.34
C LEU A 125 14.06 4.48 1.03
N TYR A 126 12.73 4.60 1.04
CA TYR A 126 12.04 5.86 0.85
C TYR A 126 11.62 6.43 2.20
N ILE A 127 11.87 7.73 2.39
CA ILE A 127 11.39 8.48 3.55
C ILE A 127 10.35 9.48 3.06
N PHE A 128 9.13 9.34 3.55
CA PHE A 128 8.05 10.28 3.29
C PHE A 128 7.78 11.09 4.54
N GLN A 129 7.49 12.37 4.36
CA GLN A 129 7.12 13.27 5.45
C GLN A 129 5.95 14.12 4.98
N SER A 130 4.91 14.21 5.81
CA SER A 130 3.92 15.27 5.67
C SER A 130 4.41 16.50 6.44
N LYS A 131 4.24 17.68 5.85
CA LYS A 131 4.32 18.91 6.62
C LYS A 131 2.93 19.19 7.15
N ASP A 132 2.80 19.21 8.47
CA ASP A 132 1.65 19.81 9.14
C ASP A 132 1.68 21.35 8.96
#